data_AF-A0A9C9BV50-F1
#
_entry.id   AF-A0A9C9BV50-F1
#
_cell.length_a   1.000
_cell.length_b   1.000
_cell.length_c   1.000
_cell.angle_alpha   90.00
_cell.angle_beta   90.00
_cell.angle_gamma   90.00
#
_symmetry.space_group_name_H-M   'P 1'
#
loop_
_entity.id
_entity.type
_entity.pdbx_description
1 polymer ?
#
loop_
_entity_poly.entity_id
_entity_poly.type
_entity_poly.pdbx_seq_one_letter_code
_entity_poly.pdbx_strand_id
1 'polypeptide(L)'
;MLVVISDLHLTDGTTGSTIAADAFEIFSERVRDMAYQASWRTEGTYRPIEEIHLVLLGDIFDHLLSTQWLEEPEGKRVHPWDDLHSEAFIRKIESINRAILAKNAEAFRVLHAMSTGDKITLPPATKRGRPAFNTRRIPVPVRIHYMVGNHDWYFHVPGAPWDAIRGAVVDALGLQNPSTPFPHTLEEALPLRDVCRRHRLYLRHGDIYDGFNYDKERGRNAATLGDAIVVELVNKFPVEIERRFGDTLPVEFREGLREIANVRPNLLVPVWIAALMRRTCTPAQQEAIKEVWDELAAAFSRNPFVRQFDTPYFADRVDFIQGVLFISRLTSMRRFSEIARTFYKKFWDGETSLARHALQEKAVLNAEADYVVYGHTHQPEIVPLDVYETGRDALSQVYFNSGTWHAIHDMVLRETEYPKFIPHHTMTFLAFFRGDERKGRPYETWTGGLGWKD
;
A
#
# COMPACT_ATOMS: atom_id res chain seq x y z
N MET A 1 -8.81 16.92 -14.09
CA MET A 1 -8.70 16.31 -12.74
C MET A 1 -7.94 14.99 -12.77
N LEU A 2 -6.98 14.83 -11.85
CA LEU A 2 -6.20 13.62 -11.60
C LEU A 2 -6.37 13.22 -10.13
N VAL A 3 -6.62 11.95 -9.84
CA VAL A 3 -6.80 11.37 -8.50
C VAL A 3 -5.74 10.30 -8.28
N VAL A 4 -5.17 10.22 -7.08
CA VAL A 4 -4.16 9.22 -6.71
C VAL A 4 -4.60 8.47 -5.46
N ILE A 5 -4.50 7.15 -5.51
CA ILE A 5 -4.60 6.22 -4.37
C ILE A 5 -3.46 5.20 -4.44
N SER A 6 -3.07 4.65 -3.30
CA SER A 6 -1.99 3.66 -3.18
C SER A 6 -2.22 2.77 -1.96
N ASP A 7 -1.44 1.69 -1.85
CA ASP A 7 -1.34 0.88 -0.64
C ASP A 7 -2.71 0.37 -0.16
N LEU A 8 -3.47 -0.26 -1.06
CA LEU A 8 -4.75 -0.89 -0.74
C LEU A 8 -4.55 -2.30 -0.15
N HIS A 9 -3.43 -2.95 -0.45
CA HIS A 9 -3.07 -4.30 0.00
C HIS A 9 -4.21 -5.32 -0.09
N LEU A 10 -4.92 -5.38 -1.21
CA LEU A 10 -5.98 -6.36 -1.39
C LEU A 10 -5.41 -7.77 -1.44
N THR A 11 -5.88 -8.64 -0.53
CA THR A 11 -5.42 -10.02 -0.36
C THR A 11 -6.49 -11.02 -0.79
N ASP A 12 -6.15 -12.31 -0.78
CA ASP A 12 -7.11 -13.41 -0.96
C ASP A 12 -7.94 -13.71 0.31
N GLY A 13 -7.71 -12.94 1.38
CA GLY A 13 -8.38 -13.08 2.67
C GLY A 13 -7.80 -14.18 3.57
N THR A 14 -6.66 -14.78 3.21
CA THR A 14 -6.03 -15.82 4.04
C THR A 14 -5.18 -15.27 5.19
N THR A 15 -4.63 -14.06 5.04
CA THR A 15 -3.91 -13.30 6.09
C THR A 15 -4.31 -11.83 6.02
N GLY A 16 -4.56 -11.20 7.17
CA GLY A 16 -4.91 -9.78 7.26
C GLY A 16 -6.33 -9.48 6.78
N SER A 17 -7.10 -8.72 7.56
CA SER A 17 -8.31 -8.10 7.01
C SER A 17 -7.94 -6.95 6.07
N THR A 18 -8.70 -6.80 4.99
CA THR A 18 -8.58 -5.71 4.03
C THR A 18 -9.78 -4.79 4.13
N ILE A 19 -9.69 -3.62 3.51
CA ILE A 19 -10.82 -2.70 3.45
C ILE A 19 -12.02 -3.34 2.74
N ALA A 20 -13.23 -3.07 3.24
CA ALA A 20 -14.45 -3.61 2.67
C ALA A 20 -14.85 -2.87 1.36
N ALA A 21 -15.68 -3.53 0.55
CA ALA A 21 -16.06 -3.02 -0.76
C ALA A 21 -16.89 -1.73 -0.71
N ASP A 22 -17.58 -1.48 0.41
CA ASP A 22 -18.32 -0.23 0.66
C ASP A 22 -17.41 1.00 0.68
N ALA A 23 -16.14 0.86 1.05
CA ALA A 23 -15.16 1.95 0.96
C ALA A 23 -14.95 2.42 -0.49
N PHE A 24 -15.00 1.51 -1.48
CA PHE A 24 -14.89 1.86 -2.89
C PHE A 24 -16.14 2.60 -3.39
N GLU A 25 -17.33 2.25 -2.89
CA GLU A 25 -18.55 3.01 -3.19
C GLU A 25 -18.46 4.43 -2.61
N ILE A 26 -18.06 4.57 -1.34
CA ILE A 26 -17.82 5.89 -0.70
C ILE A 26 -16.81 6.70 -1.52
N PHE A 27 -15.70 6.08 -1.92
CA PHE A 27 -14.70 6.73 -2.76
C PHE A 27 -15.30 7.22 -4.07
N SER A 28 -16.06 6.39 -4.78
CA SER A 28 -16.70 6.77 -6.05
C SER A 28 -17.65 7.96 -5.88
N GLU A 29 -18.40 8.01 -4.78
CA GLU A 29 -19.28 9.13 -4.44
C GLU A 29 -18.49 10.41 -4.16
N ARG A 30 -17.40 10.31 -3.39
CA ARG A 30 -16.53 11.46 -3.10
C ARG A 30 -15.84 11.99 -4.34
N VAL A 31 -15.35 11.11 -5.22
CA VAL A 31 -14.75 11.51 -6.51
C VAL A 31 -15.80 12.17 -7.41
N ARG A 32 -17.05 11.68 -7.42
CA ARG A 32 -18.15 12.33 -8.17
C ARG A 32 -18.45 13.73 -7.65
N ASP A 33 -18.52 13.90 -6.33
CA ASP A 33 -18.75 15.21 -5.72
C ASP A 33 -17.59 16.17 -6.04
N MET A 34 -16.36 15.66 -5.95
CA MET A 34 -15.15 16.41 -6.30
C MET A 34 -15.11 16.78 -7.78
N ALA A 35 -15.50 15.88 -8.69
CA ALA A 35 -15.61 16.17 -10.12
C ALA A 35 -16.62 17.30 -10.39
N TYR A 36 -17.76 17.30 -9.70
CA TYR A 36 -18.73 18.39 -9.78
C TYR A 36 -18.12 19.71 -9.30
N GLN A 37 -17.36 19.69 -8.22
CA GLN A 37 -16.67 20.87 -7.71
C GLN A 37 -15.54 21.36 -8.63
N ALA A 38 -14.77 20.43 -9.21
CA ALA A 38 -13.71 20.69 -10.17
C ALA A 38 -14.24 21.35 -11.46
N SER A 39 -15.53 21.17 -11.75
CA SER A 39 -16.22 21.74 -12.89
C SER A 39 -16.58 23.23 -12.73
N TRP A 40 -16.36 23.82 -11.55
CA TRP A 40 -16.50 25.27 -11.38
C TRP A 40 -15.18 25.97 -11.69
N ARG A 41 -15.27 27.02 -12.50
CA ARG A 41 -14.16 27.86 -12.96
C ARG A 41 -14.00 29.10 -12.06
N THR A 42 -12.88 29.82 -12.16
CA THR A 42 -12.53 30.96 -11.27
C THR A 42 -13.54 32.10 -11.39
N GLU A 43 -14.08 32.33 -12.58
CA GLU A 43 -15.12 33.31 -12.90
C GLU A 43 -16.54 32.89 -12.45
N GLY A 44 -16.68 31.72 -11.83
CA GLY A 44 -17.96 31.21 -11.33
C GLY A 44 -18.84 30.56 -12.39
N THR A 45 -18.31 30.30 -13.58
CA THR A 45 -18.94 29.50 -14.63
C THR A 45 -18.79 28.00 -14.33
N TYR A 46 -19.86 27.25 -14.57
CA TYR A 46 -19.86 25.80 -14.54
C TYR A 46 -19.55 25.23 -15.92
N ARG A 47 -18.43 24.52 -16.02
CA ARG A 47 -18.01 23.72 -17.17
C ARG A 47 -17.63 22.32 -16.68
N PRO A 48 -18.47 21.29 -16.92
CA PRO A 48 -18.16 19.91 -16.57
C PRO A 48 -16.75 19.51 -16.99
N ILE A 49 -16.01 18.86 -16.10
CA ILE A 49 -14.78 18.18 -16.50
C ILE A 49 -15.12 17.03 -17.45
N GLU A 50 -14.24 16.79 -18.41
CA GLU A 50 -14.48 15.85 -19.51
C GLU A 50 -13.98 14.44 -19.18
N GLU A 51 -12.97 14.32 -18.32
CA GLU A 51 -12.39 13.04 -17.89
C GLU A 51 -11.74 13.16 -16.51
N ILE A 52 -11.56 12.00 -15.86
CA ILE A 52 -10.80 11.85 -14.61
C ILE A 52 -9.69 10.84 -14.88
N HIS A 53 -8.48 11.14 -14.42
CA HIS A 53 -7.41 10.14 -14.37
C HIS A 53 -7.31 9.62 -12.94
N LEU A 54 -7.49 8.32 -12.73
CA LEU A 54 -7.22 7.68 -11.44
C LEU A 54 -5.89 6.93 -11.54
N VAL A 55 -4.96 7.20 -10.65
CA VAL A 55 -3.69 6.49 -10.55
C VAL A 55 -3.74 5.59 -9.33
N LEU A 56 -3.53 4.30 -9.57
CA LEU A 56 -3.27 3.27 -8.58
C LEU A 56 -1.74 3.17 -8.44
N LEU A 57 -1.19 3.85 -7.42
CA LEU A 57 0.24 4.10 -7.26
C LEU A 57 0.86 3.07 -6.32
N GLY A 58 0.96 1.82 -6.78
CA GLY A 58 1.62 0.73 -6.06
C GLY A 58 0.82 0.13 -4.91
N ASP A 59 1.20 -1.10 -4.57
CA ASP A 59 0.70 -1.91 -3.46
C ASP A 59 -0.82 -2.01 -3.41
N ILE A 60 -1.43 -2.19 -4.57
CA ILE A 60 -2.88 -2.38 -4.69
C ILE A 60 -3.27 -3.81 -4.37
N PHE A 61 -2.47 -4.75 -4.88
CA PHE A 61 -2.56 -6.17 -4.60
C PHE A 61 -1.44 -6.54 -3.63
N ASP A 62 -1.73 -7.44 -2.70
CA ASP A 62 -0.69 -8.00 -1.84
C ASP A 62 -0.61 -9.52 -2.01
N HIS A 63 0.25 -9.92 -2.94
CA HIS A 63 0.48 -11.34 -3.22
C HIS A 63 1.22 -12.01 -2.07
N LEU A 64 2.04 -11.27 -1.32
CA LEU A 64 2.89 -11.80 -0.28
C LEU A 64 2.08 -12.26 0.93
N LEU A 65 0.92 -11.65 1.20
CA LEU A 65 0.04 -12.03 2.32
C LEU A 65 -0.80 -13.30 2.09
N SER A 66 -0.66 -13.98 0.95
CA SER A 66 -1.33 -15.25 0.73
C SER A 66 -0.68 -16.41 1.50
N THR A 67 -1.47 -17.20 2.22
CA THR A 67 -0.98 -18.45 2.83
C THR A 67 -0.69 -19.53 1.79
N GLN A 68 -1.07 -19.35 0.52
CA GLN A 68 -0.72 -20.27 -0.57
C GLN A 68 0.79 -20.40 -0.75
N TRP A 69 1.59 -19.42 -0.31
CA TRP A 69 3.07 -19.53 -0.27
C TRP A 69 3.58 -20.59 0.70
N LEU A 70 2.76 -21.05 1.64
CA LEU A 70 3.10 -22.07 2.63
C LEU A 70 2.74 -23.49 2.16
N GLU A 71 2.02 -23.60 1.04
CA GLU A 71 1.61 -24.89 0.49
C GLU A 71 2.77 -25.60 -0.21
N GLU A 72 2.77 -26.93 -0.11
CA GLU A 72 3.79 -27.80 -0.71
C GLU A 72 3.13 -28.76 -1.73
N PRO A 73 2.66 -28.24 -2.89
CA PRO A 73 2.12 -29.11 -3.93
C PRO A 73 3.21 -30.12 -4.35
N GLU A 74 2.85 -31.41 -4.37
CA GLU A 74 3.77 -32.50 -4.74
C GLU A 74 5.04 -32.57 -3.87
N GLY A 75 4.96 -32.05 -2.63
CA GLY A 75 6.07 -32.08 -1.67
C GLY A 75 7.18 -31.07 -1.95
N LYS A 76 6.96 -30.10 -2.85
CA LYS A 76 7.91 -29.01 -3.11
C LYS A 76 7.22 -27.66 -2.93
N ARG A 77 7.76 -26.87 -1.99
CA ARG A 77 7.34 -25.49 -1.76
C ARG A 77 7.91 -24.55 -2.83
N VAL A 78 7.10 -23.58 -3.24
CA VAL A 78 7.54 -22.44 -4.07
C VAL A 78 7.70 -21.23 -3.15
N HIS A 79 8.82 -20.54 -3.24
CA HIS A 79 9.10 -19.31 -2.49
C HIS A 79 9.06 -18.07 -3.39
N PRO A 80 8.75 -16.88 -2.85
CA PRO A 80 8.75 -15.61 -3.59
C PRO A 80 10.05 -15.26 -4.33
N TRP A 81 11.18 -15.82 -3.89
CA TRP A 81 12.51 -15.61 -4.45
C TRP A 81 13.02 -16.76 -5.33
N ASP A 82 12.15 -17.71 -5.68
CA ASP A 82 12.49 -18.76 -6.65
C ASP A 82 12.52 -18.20 -8.09
N ASP A 83 12.84 -19.07 -9.06
CA ASP A 83 12.92 -18.71 -10.48
C ASP A 83 11.56 -18.23 -11.03
N LEU A 84 11.50 -16.93 -11.37
CA LEU A 84 10.34 -16.23 -11.95
C LEU A 84 9.90 -16.79 -13.31
N HIS A 85 10.76 -17.55 -13.99
CA HIS A 85 10.43 -18.14 -15.28
C HIS A 85 10.02 -19.61 -15.17
N SER A 86 10.07 -20.19 -13.96
CA SER A 86 9.61 -21.54 -13.74
C SER A 86 8.08 -21.64 -13.81
N GLU A 87 7.58 -22.72 -14.39
CA GLU A 87 6.14 -22.96 -14.52
C GLU A 87 5.44 -23.02 -13.15
N ALA A 88 6.10 -23.61 -12.15
CA ALA A 88 5.57 -23.69 -10.80
C ALA A 88 5.38 -22.32 -10.15
N PHE A 89 6.34 -21.40 -10.34
CA PHE A 89 6.24 -20.03 -9.82
C PHE A 89 5.11 -19.25 -10.48
N ILE A 90 5.04 -19.30 -11.81
CA ILE A 90 4.01 -18.60 -12.58
C ILE A 90 2.62 -19.10 -12.18
N ARG A 91 2.42 -20.42 -12.09
CA ARG A 91 1.15 -21.01 -11.63
C ARG A 91 0.79 -20.60 -10.21
N LYS A 92 1.78 -20.47 -9.30
CA LYS A 92 1.55 -20.00 -7.93
C LYS A 92 1.05 -18.55 -7.93
N ILE A 93 1.71 -17.64 -8.66
CA ILE A 93 1.23 -16.25 -8.76
C ILE A 93 -0.13 -16.16 -9.43
N GLU A 94 -0.38 -16.93 -10.50
CA GLU A 94 -1.69 -16.96 -11.15
C GLU A 94 -2.80 -17.39 -10.18
N SER A 95 -2.54 -18.42 -9.37
CA SER A 95 -3.47 -18.92 -8.34
C SER A 95 -3.77 -17.86 -7.29
N ILE A 96 -2.73 -17.22 -6.75
CA ILE A 96 -2.86 -16.14 -5.75
C ILE A 96 -3.63 -14.96 -6.35
N ASN A 97 -3.25 -14.49 -7.54
CA ASN A 97 -3.92 -13.38 -8.21
C ASN A 97 -5.41 -13.68 -8.46
N ARG A 98 -5.74 -14.89 -8.91
CA ARG A 98 -7.13 -15.33 -9.11
C ARG A 98 -7.93 -15.32 -7.79
N ALA A 99 -7.31 -15.75 -6.70
CA ALA A 99 -7.94 -15.74 -5.38
C ALA A 99 -8.18 -14.31 -4.88
N ILE A 100 -7.21 -13.39 -5.06
CA ILE A 100 -7.38 -11.96 -4.75
C ILE A 100 -8.51 -11.35 -5.59
N LEU A 101 -8.54 -11.62 -6.90
CA LEU A 101 -9.60 -11.16 -7.81
C LEU A 101 -10.99 -11.65 -7.36
N ALA A 102 -11.11 -12.92 -7.01
CA ALA A 102 -12.36 -13.50 -6.54
C ALA A 102 -12.81 -12.88 -5.20
N LYS A 103 -11.89 -12.74 -4.24
CA LYS A 103 -12.16 -12.20 -2.92
C LYS A 103 -12.65 -10.75 -2.98
N ASN A 104 -12.10 -9.94 -3.89
CA ASN A 104 -12.34 -8.50 -3.98
C ASN A 104 -13.20 -8.09 -5.17
N ALA A 105 -13.91 -9.04 -5.80
CA ALA A 105 -14.70 -8.80 -7.01
C ALA A 105 -15.74 -7.68 -6.87
N GLU A 106 -16.29 -7.46 -5.67
CA GLU A 106 -17.23 -6.37 -5.41
C GLU A 106 -16.56 -4.99 -5.50
N ALA A 107 -15.40 -4.82 -4.88
CA ALA A 107 -14.61 -3.59 -4.98
C ALA A 107 -14.18 -3.31 -6.44
N PHE A 108 -13.70 -4.34 -7.14
CA PHE A 108 -13.28 -4.19 -8.54
C PHE A 108 -14.41 -3.83 -9.49
N ARG A 109 -15.63 -4.30 -9.22
CA ARG A 109 -16.82 -3.89 -9.98
C ARG A 109 -17.09 -2.39 -9.88
N VAL A 110 -16.79 -1.76 -8.74
CA VAL A 110 -16.93 -0.30 -8.58
C VAL A 110 -15.92 0.42 -9.46
N LEU A 111 -14.65 0.04 -9.41
CA LEU A 111 -13.58 0.62 -10.24
C LEU A 111 -13.88 0.42 -11.73
N HIS A 112 -14.29 -0.77 -12.13
CA HIS A 112 -14.67 -1.07 -13.51
C HIS A 112 -15.84 -0.19 -13.97
N ALA A 113 -16.89 -0.05 -13.15
CA ALA A 113 -18.03 0.82 -13.47
C ALA A 113 -17.70 2.32 -13.46
N MET A 114 -16.66 2.75 -12.73
CA MET A 114 -16.09 4.08 -12.88
C MET A 114 -15.42 4.24 -14.25
N SER A 115 -14.67 3.21 -14.70
CA SER A 115 -13.95 3.25 -15.98
C SER A 115 -14.88 3.33 -17.20
N THR A 116 -16.04 2.66 -17.14
CA THR A 116 -17.05 2.66 -18.22
C THR A 116 -17.92 3.91 -18.24
N GLY A 117 -17.79 4.80 -17.24
CA GLY A 117 -18.60 6.01 -17.10
C GLY A 117 -19.99 5.78 -16.49
N ASP A 118 -20.24 4.60 -15.93
CA ASP A 118 -21.54 4.23 -15.34
C ASP A 118 -21.71 4.78 -13.92
N LYS A 119 -20.61 4.98 -13.18
CA LYS A 119 -20.65 5.47 -11.78
C LYS A 119 -20.58 6.99 -11.66
N ILE A 120 -19.72 7.65 -12.44
CA ILE A 120 -19.49 9.09 -12.31
C ILE A 120 -20.21 9.84 -13.42
N THR A 121 -21.21 10.64 -13.03
CA THR A 121 -21.97 11.47 -13.95
C THR A 121 -22.12 12.89 -13.42
N LEU A 122 -22.15 13.87 -14.32
CA LEU A 122 -22.32 15.29 -14.00
C LEU A 122 -23.55 15.88 -14.71
N PRO A 123 -24.19 16.92 -14.15
CA PRO A 123 -25.15 17.70 -14.91
C PRO A 123 -24.42 18.39 -16.09
N PRO A 124 -25.02 18.52 -17.28
CA PRO A 124 -24.43 19.32 -18.34
C PRO A 124 -24.49 20.83 -18.01
N ALA A 125 -23.70 21.63 -18.73
CA ALA A 125 -23.75 23.08 -18.62
C ALA A 125 -24.89 23.68 -19.47
N THR A 126 -25.61 24.65 -18.91
CA THR A 126 -26.50 25.53 -19.69
C THR A 126 -25.69 26.56 -20.48
N LYS A 127 -26.33 27.23 -21.45
CA LYS A 127 -25.73 28.38 -22.19
C LYS A 127 -25.26 29.52 -21.27
N ARG A 128 -25.78 29.60 -20.04
CA ARG A 128 -25.39 30.61 -19.03
C ARG A 128 -24.30 30.11 -18.07
N GLY A 129 -23.68 28.97 -18.34
CA GLY A 129 -22.61 28.47 -17.48
C GLY A 129 -23.11 28.00 -16.11
N ARG A 130 -24.33 27.45 -16.04
CA ARG A 130 -24.92 26.89 -14.81
C ARG A 130 -25.21 25.40 -14.98
N PRO A 131 -25.18 24.59 -13.91
CA PRO A 131 -25.58 23.19 -13.97
C PRO A 131 -27.05 23.02 -14.39
N ALA A 132 -27.32 22.13 -15.33
CA ALA A 132 -28.67 21.79 -15.78
C ALA A 132 -29.19 20.51 -15.07
N PHE A 133 -29.71 20.64 -13.86
CA PHE A 133 -30.13 19.48 -13.04
C PHE A 133 -31.31 18.68 -13.61
N ASN A 134 -32.19 19.31 -14.40
CA ASN A 134 -33.39 18.68 -14.96
C ASN A 134 -33.15 18.05 -16.34
N THR A 135 -31.90 17.72 -16.66
CA THR A 135 -31.51 17.13 -17.95
C THR A 135 -30.73 15.85 -17.72
N ARG A 136 -30.65 15.00 -18.76
CA ARG A 136 -29.86 13.76 -18.69
C ARG A 136 -28.43 14.10 -18.32
N ARG A 137 -27.94 13.49 -17.23
CA ARG A 137 -26.55 13.64 -16.79
C ARG A 137 -25.61 13.07 -17.84
N ILE A 138 -24.44 13.67 -17.95
CA ILE A 138 -23.37 13.23 -18.84
C ILE A 138 -22.41 12.33 -18.05
N PRO A 139 -21.97 11.19 -18.62
CA PRO A 139 -20.94 10.37 -18.00
C PRO A 139 -19.59 11.09 -18.02
N VAL A 140 -18.78 10.87 -16.99
CA VAL A 140 -17.39 11.31 -16.93
C VAL A 140 -16.53 10.05 -16.86
N PRO A 141 -15.86 9.65 -17.95
CA PRO A 141 -15.03 8.46 -17.96
C PRO A 141 -13.85 8.61 -17.00
N VAL A 142 -13.55 7.53 -16.26
CA VAL A 142 -12.38 7.44 -15.39
C VAL A 142 -11.32 6.59 -16.06
N ARG A 143 -10.22 7.21 -16.46
CA ARG A 143 -9.05 6.52 -17.00
C ARG A 143 -8.19 6.03 -15.84
N ILE A 144 -8.23 4.73 -15.57
CA ILE A 144 -7.48 4.12 -14.46
C ILE A 144 -6.10 3.68 -14.94
N HIS A 145 -5.05 4.16 -14.29
CA HIS A 145 -3.64 3.85 -14.57
C HIS A 145 -3.06 3.12 -13.37
N TYR A 146 -2.26 2.09 -13.62
CA TYR A 146 -1.60 1.31 -12.58
C TYR A 146 -0.08 1.50 -12.65
N MET A 147 0.54 1.73 -11.50
CA MET A 147 1.98 1.61 -11.29
C MET A 147 2.25 0.59 -10.18
N VAL A 148 3.31 -0.20 -10.29
CA VAL A 148 3.66 -1.21 -9.27
C VAL A 148 4.43 -0.62 -8.10
N GLY A 149 4.22 -1.18 -6.91
CA GLY A 149 5.01 -1.01 -5.70
C GLY A 149 5.82 -2.28 -5.40
N ASN A 150 6.07 -2.56 -4.12
CA ASN A 150 6.86 -3.71 -3.66
C ASN A 150 6.02 -4.94 -3.26
N HIS A 151 4.70 -4.86 -3.14
CA HIS A 151 3.84 -6.03 -2.87
C HIS A 151 3.17 -6.61 -4.13
N ASP A 152 3.17 -5.84 -5.22
CA ASP A 152 2.59 -6.20 -6.52
C ASP A 152 3.59 -6.13 -7.69
N TRP A 153 4.89 -6.10 -7.39
CA TRP A 153 5.97 -5.99 -8.39
C TRP A 153 5.96 -7.11 -9.44
N TYR A 154 5.33 -8.26 -9.17
CA TYR A 154 5.11 -9.34 -10.13
C TYR A 154 4.46 -8.85 -11.43
N PHE A 155 3.63 -7.80 -11.36
CA PHE A 155 3.01 -7.21 -12.55
C PHE A 155 4.01 -6.45 -13.45
N HIS A 156 5.23 -6.17 -13.00
CA HIS A 156 6.31 -5.59 -13.82
C HIS A 156 7.19 -6.67 -14.50
N VAL A 157 7.00 -7.96 -14.19
CA VAL A 157 7.79 -9.04 -14.80
C VAL A 157 7.37 -9.28 -16.26
N PRO A 158 8.30 -9.28 -17.24
CA PRO A 158 7.96 -9.48 -18.66
C PRO A 158 7.69 -10.94 -19.02
N GLY A 159 6.88 -11.15 -20.06
CA GLY A 159 6.67 -12.45 -20.69
C GLY A 159 5.18 -12.82 -20.84
N ALA A 160 4.86 -13.63 -21.86
CA ALA A 160 3.49 -13.97 -22.21
C ALA A 160 2.65 -14.58 -21.05
N PRO A 161 3.20 -15.45 -20.18
CA PRO A 161 2.43 -15.93 -19.03
C PRO A 161 2.07 -14.81 -18.04
N TRP A 162 2.99 -13.87 -17.82
CA TRP A 162 2.76 -12.69 -17.00
C TRP A 162 1.78 -11.72 -17.65
N ASP A 163 1.78 -11.61 -18.99
CA ASP A 163 0.81 -10.81 -19.73
C ASP A 163 -0.62 -11.33 -19.52
N ALA A 164 -0.81 -12.65 -19.44
CA ALA A 164 -2.11 -13.26 -19.16
C ALA A 164 -2.62 -12.90 -17.74
N ILE A 165 -1.73 -12.94 -16.73
CA ILE A 165 -2.05 -12.55 -15.35
C ILE A 165 -2.47 -11.07 -15.32
N ARG A 166 -1.68 -10.18 -15.95
CA ARG A 166 -2.02 -8.76 -16.08
C ARG A 166 -3.32 -8.54 -16.84
N GLY A 167 -3.59 -9.31 -17.89
CA GLY A 167 -4.84 -9.24 -18.65
C GLY A 167 -6.06 -9.41 -17.76
N ALA A 168 -6.04 -10.40 -16.85
CA ALA A 168 -7.12 -10.59 -15.87
C ALA A 168 -7.30 -9.38 -14.93
N VAL A 169 -6.20 -8.73 -14.53
CA VAL A 169 -6.24 -7.51 -13.70
C VAL A 169 -6.77 -6.31 -14.49
N VAL A 170 -6.34 -6.13 -15.74
CA VAL A 170 -6.82 -5.08 -16.65
C VAL A 170 -8.33 -5.18 -16.82
N ASP A 171 -8.84 -6.38 -17.12
CA ASP A 171 -10.26 -6.63 -17.31
C ASP A 171 -11.06 -6.38 -16.02
N ALA A 172 -10.58 -6.90 -14.88
CA ALA A 172 -11.28 -6.80 -13.60
C ALA A 172 -11.41 -5.35 -13.11
N LEU A 173 -10.36 -4.53 -13.28
CA LEU A 173 -10.35 -3.15 -12.77
C LEU A 173 -10.77 -2.11 -13.83
N GLY A 174 -10.79 -2.46 -15.12
CA GLY A 174 -11.03 -1.50 -16.20
C GLY A 174 -9.84 -0.58 -16.46
N LEU A 175 -8.62 -1.15 -16.43
CA LEU A 175 -7.37 -0.37 -16.56
C LEU A 175 -7.15 0.13 -17.99
N GLN A 176 -6.44 1.26 -18.12
CA GLN A 176 -5.91 1.75 -19.39
C GLN A 176 -4.54 1.15 -19.73
N ASN A 177 -3.93 0.43 -18.78
CA ASN A 177 -2.68 -0.27 -19.00
C ASN A 177 -2.87 -1.34 -20.10
N PRO A 178 -1.90 -1.48 -21.03
CA PRO A 178 -1.81 -2.71 -21.80
C PRO A 178 -1.49 -3.90 -20.88
N SER A 179 -1.75 -5.12 -21.33
CA SER A 179 -1.35 -6.33 -20.60
C SER A 179 0.16 -6.59 -20.59
N THR A 180 0.99 -5.70 -21.16
CA THR A 180 2.45 -5.72 -21.03
C THR A 180 2.87 -5.29 -19.61
N PRO A 181 4.15 -5.43 -19.20
CA PRO A 181 4.60 -5.03 -17.86
C PRO A 181 4.03 -3.69 -17.39
N PHE A 182 3.43 -3.72 -16.20
CA PHE A 182 2.93 -2.50 -15.56
C PHE A 182 4.13 -1.65 -15.11
N PRO A 183 4.07 -0.33 -15.30
CA PRO A 183 5.20 0.55 -15.02
C PRO A 183 5.51 0.62 -13.52
N HIS A 184 6.78 0.62 -13.17
CA HIS A 184 7.26 0.99 -11.85
C HIS A 184 7.63 2.49 -11.81
N THR A 185 8.11 3.04 -12.93
CA THR A 185 8.50 4.45 -13.05
C THR A 185 7.58 5.22 -14.01
N LEU A 186 7.51 6.54 -13.87
CA LEU A 186 6.73 7.36 -14.80
C LEU A 186 7.30 7.34 -16.23
N GLU A 187 8.60 7.10 -16.36
CA GLU A 187 9.30 6.99 -17.64
C GLU A 187 8.81 5.80 -18.47
N GLU A 188 8.40 4.71 -17.82
CA GLU A 188 7.81 3.53 -18.44
C GLU A 188 6.33 3.75 -18.85
N ALA A 189 5.67 4.78 -18.31
CA ALA A 189 4.24 5.05 -18.44
C ALA A 189 3.96 6.30 -19.29
N LEU A 190 4.38 6.32 -20.57
CA LEU A 190 4.31 7.54 -21.41
C LEU A 190 2.95 8.27 -21.40
N PRO A 191 1.78 7.59 -21.52
CA PRO A 191 0.49 8.27 -21.44
C PRO A 191 0.23 8.93 -20.07
N LEU A 192 0.58 8.25 -18.98
CA LEU A 192 0.43 8.78 -17.62
C LEU A 192 1.42 9.92 -17.37
N ARG A 193 2.64 9.85 -17.89
CA ARG A 193 3.64 10.91 -17.79
C ARG A 193 3.13 12.22 -18.39
N ASP A 194 2.48 12.18 -19.53
CA ASP A 194 1.88 13.37 -20.16
C ASP A 194 0.70 13.93 -19.35
N VAL A 195 -0.08 13.06 -18.71
CA VAL A 195 -1.12 13.47 -17.76
C VAL A 195 -0.49 14.18 -16.55
N CYS A 196 0.54 13.61 -15.94
CA CYS A 196 1.23 14.16 -14.77
C CYS A 196 1.89 15.51 -15.09
N ARG A 197 2.58 15.62 -16.23
CA ARG A 197 3.17 16.87 -16.71
C ARG A 197 2.13 18.00 -16.85
N ARG A 198 0.94 17.69 -17.36
CA ARG A 198 -0.17 18.66 -17.47
C ARG A 198 -0.74 19.12 -16.12
N HIS A 199 -0.46 18.40 -15.05
CA HIS A 199 -0.80 18.75 -13.66
C HIS A 199 0.42 19.18 -12.84
N ARG A 200 1.61 19.31 -13.46
CA ARG A 200 2.90 19.59 -12.78
C ARG A 200 3.15 18.64 -11.60
N LEU A 201 2.87 17.36 -11.83
CA LEU A 201 2.90 16.29 -10.82
C LEU A 201 4.02 15.29 -11.16
N TYR A 202 4.73 14.81 -10.13
CA TYR A 202 5.60 13.65 -10.20
C TYR A 202 5.09 12.56 -9.25
N LEU A 203 5.10 11.31 -9.72
CA LEU A 203 4.54 10.15 -9.01
C LEU A 203 5.59 9.04 -8.93
N ARG A 204 5.64 8.36 -7.79
CA ARG A 204 6.43 7.14 -7.56
C ARG A 204 5.81 6.42 -6.36
N HIS A 205 5.93 5.10 -6.25
CA HIS A 205 5.49 4.42 -5.02
C HIS A 205 6.33 4.84 -3.80
N GLY A 206 7.66 4.77 -3.90
CA GLY A 206 8.59 5.29 -2.88
C GLY A 206 9.42 4.22 -2.19
N ASP A 207 9.08 2.95 -2.40
CA ASP A 207 9.76 1.79 -1.84
C ASP A 207 11.23 1.64 -2.27
N ILE A 208 11.68 2.31 -3.34
CA ILE A 208 13.10 2.37 -3.72
C ILE A 208 14.02 2.98 -2.63
N TYR A 209 13.42 3.73 -1.71
CA TYR A 209 14.09 4.33 -0.55
C TYR A 209 14.07 3.42 0.67
N ASP A 210 13.35 2.31 0.61
CA ASP A 210 13.25 1.30 1.66
C ASP A 210 14.17 0.11 1.34
N GLY A 211 15.21 -0.02 2.15
CA GLY A 211 16.16 -1.10 2.02
C GLY A 211 15.59 -2.51 2.20
N PHE A 212 14.53 -2.68 2.99
CA PHE A 212 13.93 -3.99 3.18
C PHE A 212 13.09 -4.41 1.99
N ASN A 213 12.51 -3.45 1.27
CA ASN A 213 11.50 -3.67 0.25
C ASN A 213 11.96 -3.31 -1.18
N TYR A 214 13.22 -2.90 -1.34
CA TYR A 214 13.83 -2.71 -2.67
C TYR A 214 15.31 -3.11 -2.70
N ASP A 215 15.67 -3.97 -3.66
CA ASP A 215 17.05 -4.33 -3.96
C ASP A 215 17.61 -3.41 -5.06
N LYS A 216 18.56 -2.54 -4.71
CA LYS A 216 19.15 -1.58 -5.66
C LYS A 216 20.05 -2.24 -6.70
N GLU A 217 20.62 -3.39 -6.40
CA GLU A 217 21.53 -4.09 -7.31
C GLU A 217 20.74 -4.94 -8.32
N ARG A 218 19.70 -5.62 -7.85
CA ARG A 218 18.85 -6.48 -8.69
C ARG A 218 17.70 -5.72 -9.35
N GLY A 219 17.33 -4.56 -8.82
CA GLY A 219 16.25 -3.72 -9.31
C GLY A 219 14.85 -4.25 -8.96
N ARG A 220 13.83 -3.71 -9.64
CA ARG A 220 12.41 -3.96 -9.36
C ARG A 220 11.96 -5.43 -9.50
N ASN A 221 12.57 -6.20 -10.39
CA ASN A 221 12.15 -7.58 -10.68
C ASN A 221 12.88 -8.59 -9.79
N ALA A 222 12.94 -8.32 -8.49
CA ALA A 222 13.62 -9.16 -7.53
C ALA A 222 12.91 -9.16 -6.19
N ALA A 223 12.82 -10.36 -5.60
CA ALA A 223 12.32 -10.52 -4.25
C ALA A 223 13.29 -9.91 -3.23
N THR A 224 12.72 -9.45 -2.11
CA THR A 224 13.46 -8.69 -1.10
C THR A 224 13.46 -9.38 0.27
N LEU A 225 14.23 -8.82 1.21
CA LEU A 225 14.21 -9.29 2.59
C LEU A 225 12.81 -9.10 3.23
N GLY A 226 12.10 -8.03 2.85
CA GLY A 226 10.70 -7.78 3.23
C GLY A 226 9.78 -8.93 2.83
N ASP A 227 9.88 -9.41 1.59
CA ASP A 227 9.09 -10.53 1.07
C ASP A 227 9.27 -11.79 1.91
N ALA A 228 10.51 -12.08 2.29
CA ALA A 228 10.83 -13.22 3.14
C ALA A 228 10.28 -13.05 4.56
N ILE A 229 10.35 -11.85 5.14
CA ILE A 229 9.76 -11.57 6.46
C ILE A 229 8.26 -11.83 6.43
N VAL A 230 7.56 -11.33 5.40
CA VAL A 230 6.11 -11.51 5.26
C VAL A 230 5.78 -13.00 5.18
N VAL A 231 6.40 -13.74 4.25
CA VAL A 231 6.02 -15.13 3.99
C VAL A 231 6.48 -16.09 5.10
N GLU A 232 7.73 -15.99 5.57
CA GLU A 232 8.28 -16.97 6.51
C GLU A 232 8.02 -16.65 7.99
N LEU A 233 7.60 -15.42 8.32
CA LEU A 233 7.26 -15.05 9.70
C LEU A 233 5.79 -14.64 9.82
N VAL A 234 5.36 -13.60 9.09
CA VAL A 234 4.03 -13.00 9.26
C VAL A 234 2.92 -13.98 8.89
N ASN A 235 3.01 -14.63 7.72
CA ASN A 235 2.00 -15.61 7.29
C ASN A 235 2.16 -16.95 8.01
N LYS A 236 3.41 -17.39 8.19
CA LYS A 236 3.71 -18.71 8.72
C LYS A 236 3.33 -18.86 10.19
N PHE A 237 3.45 -17.79 10.98
CA PHE A 237 3.20 -17.86 12.41
C PHE A 237 1.75 -18.20 12.76
N PRO A 238 0.71 -17.49 12.27
CA PRO A 238 -0.68 -17.88 12.51
C PRO A 238 -1.00 -19.31 12.07
N VAL A 239 -0.49 -19.74 10.92
CA VAL A 239 -0.69 -21.09 10.40
C VAL A 239 -0.06 -22.15 11.31
N GLU A 240 1.16 -21.90 11.79
CA GLU A 240 1.85 -22.83 12.69
C GLU A 240 1.20 -22.89 14.08
N ILE A 241 0.69 -21.76 14.57
CA ILE A 241 -0.10 -21.70 15.82
C ILE A 241 -1.36 -22.54 15.68
N GLU A 242 -2.14 -22.36 14.61
CA GLU A 242 -3.35 -23.15 14.36
C GLU A 242 -3.01 -24.64 14.21
N ARG A 243 -1.90 -24.97 13.53
CA ARG A 243 -1.45 -26.36 13.35
C ARG A 243 -1.08 -27.05 14.67
N ARG A 244 -0.36 -26.37 15.57
CA ARG A 244 0.13 -26.95 16.83
C ARG A 244 -0.92 -26.96 17.93
N PHE A 245 -1.74 -25.92 17.98
CA PHE A 245 -2.63 -25.69 19.12
C PHE A 245 -4.11 -25.76 18.75
N GLY A 246 -4.49 -25.57 17.49
CA GLY A 246 -5.89 -25.58 17.02
C GLY A 246 -6.80 -24.76 17.93
N ASP A 247 -7.92 -25.37 18.35
CA ASP A 247 -8.91 -24.73 19.22
C ASP A 247 -8.50 -24.63 20.70
N THR A 248 -7.28 -25.07 21.09
CA THR A 248 -6.83 -25.00 22.50
C THR A 248 -6.45 -23.58 22.94
N LEU A 249 -6.24 -22.66 22.00
CA LEU A 249 -6.01 -21.26 22.29
C LEU A 249 -7.34 -20.46 22.31
N PRO A 250 -7.40 -19.38 23.10
CA PRO A 250 -8.58 -18.51 23.14
C PRO A 250 -8.96 -18.00 21.74
N VAL A 251 -10.26 -17.99 21.43
CA VAL A 251 -10.78 -17.48 20.14
C VAL A 251 -10.30 -16.06 19.89
N GLU A 252 -10.32 -15.20 20.92
CA GLU A 252 -9.83 -13.82 20.81
C GLU A 252 -8.36 -13.72 20.41
N PHE A 253 -7.51 -14.64 20.87
CA PHE A 253 -6.11 -14.70 20.46
C PHE A 253 -5.99 -15.08 18.99
N ARG A 254 -6.73 -16.11 18.55
CA ARG A 254 -6.68 -16.62 17.17
C ARG A 254 -7.22 -15.61 16.16
N GLU A 255 -8.35 -14.98 16.45
CA GLU A 255 -8.89 -13.90 15.63
C GLU A 255 -7.96 -12.69 15.63
N GLY A 256 -7.39 -12.35 16.79
CA GLY A 256 -6.35 -11.32 16.87
C GLY A 256 -5.19 -11.62 15.93
N LEU A 257 -4.62 -12.84 15.94
CA LEU A 257 -3.51 -13.24 15.07
C LEU A 257 -3.76 -13.06 13.57
N ARG A 258 -5.01 -13.06 13.11
CA ARG A 258 -5.33 -12.77 11.70
C ARG A 258 -4.95 -11.35 11.29
N GLU A 259 -4.88 -10.44 12.24
CA GLU A 259 -4.52 -9.03 12.05
C GLU A 259 -3.01 -8.76 12.15
N ILE A 260 -2.18 -9.79 12.25
CA ILE A 260 -0.72 -9.64 12.37
C ILE A 260 -0.11 -8.84 11.22
N ALA A 261 -0.64 -9.03 10.01
CA ALA A 261 -0.24 -8.32 8.80
C ALA A 261 -0.66 -6.85 8.80
N ASN A 262 -1.51 -6.42 9.74
CA ASN A 262 -2.09 -5.08 9.84
C ASN A 262 -1.45 -4.24 10.95
N VAL A 263 -0.43 -4.80 11.61
CA VAL A 263 0.38 -4.10 12.61
C VAL A 263 1.32 -3.15 11.88
N ARG A 264 1.24 -1.86 12.23
CA ARG A 264 2.10 -0.83 11.66
C ARG A 264 2.86 -0.08 12.76
N PRO A 265 4.16 0.21 12.58
CA PRO A 265 5.03 -0.38 11.54
C PRO A 265 5.21 -1.89 11.74
N ASN A 266 5.51 -2.64 10.66
CA ASN A 266 5.60 -4.11 10.68
C ASN A 266 6.62 -4.64 11.71
N LEU A 267 7.64 -3.84 12.04
CA LEU A 267 8.62 -4.14 13.09
C LEU A 267 8.03 -4.24 14.51
N LEU A 268 6.79 -3.78 14.73
CA LEU A 268 6.08 -3.92 16.01
C LEU A 268 5.30 -5.23 16.14
N VAL A 269 5.29 -6.10 15.13
CA VAL A 269 4.60 -7.40 15.20
C VAL A 269 4.95 -8.20 16.47
N PRO A 270 6.23 -8.37 16.87
CA PRO A 270 6.58 -9.06 18.12
C PRO A 270 5.93 -8.45 19.38
N VAL A 271 5.80 -7.11 19.41
CA VAL A 271 5.19 -6.37 20.54
C VAL A 271 3.70 -6.60 20.58
N TRP A 272 3.08 -6.55 19.43
CA TRP A 272 1.65 -6.75 19.29
C TRP A 272 1.27 -8.18 19.69
N ILE A 273 2.03 -9.20 19.25
CA ILE A 273 1.82 -10.60 19.69
C ILE A 273 1.94 -10.69 21.21
N ALA A 274 2.98 -10.08 21.80
CA ALA A 274 3.16 -10.08 23.25
C ALA A 274 2.01 -9.40 24.00
N ALA A 275 1.48 -8.29 23.48
CA ALA A 275 0.32 -7.62 24.06
C ALA A 275 -0.96 -8.47 23.95
N LEU A 276 -1.20 -9.08 22.78
CA LEU A 276 -2.35 -9.94 22.53
C LEU A 276 -2.33 -11.18 23.43
N MET A 277 -1.17 -11.85 23.54
CA MET A 277 -0.94 -12.98 24.43
C MET A 277 -1.27 -12.66 25.89
N ARG A 278 -0.81 -11.51 26.41
CA ARG A 278 -1.06 -11.13 27.81
C ARG A 278 -2.53 -10.87 28.10
N ARG A 279 -3.25 -10.32 27.12
CA ARG A 279 -4.68 -10.02 27.26
C ARG A 279 -5.54 -11.28 27.26
N THR A 280 -5.13 -12.30 26.51
CA THR A 280 -6.02 -13.42 26.14
C THR A 280 -5.56 -14.77 26.69
N CYS A 281 -4.26 -15.00 26.87
CA CYS A 281 -3.67 -16.33 27.11
C CYS A 281 -3.12 -16.50 28.53
N THR A 282 -3.17 -17.74 29.04
CA THR A 282 -2.54 -18.16 30.30
C THR A 282 -1.01 -18.16 30.21
N PRO A 283 -0.26 -18.06 31.33
CA PRO A 283 1.21 -18.08 31.29
C PRO A 283 1.83 -19.27 30.56
N ALA A 284 1.23 -20.47 30.70
CA ALA A 284 1.69 -21.68 30.02
C ALA A 284 1.49 -21.58 28.49
N GLN A 285 0.33 -21.06 28.04
CA GLN A 285 0.08 -20.80 26.62
C GLN A 285 1.03 -19.74 26.08
N GLN A 286 1.30 -18.66 26.84
CA GLN A 286 2.23 -17.62 26.42
C GLN A 286 3.63 -18.17 26.16
N GLU A 287 4.12 -19.07 27.02
CA GLU A 287 5.43 -19.67 26.82
C GLU A 287 5.47 -20.56 25.58
N ALA A 288 4.47 -21.41 25.39
CA ALA A 288 4.36 -22.26 24.21
C ALA A 288 4.27 -21.45 22.90
N ILE A 289 3.55 -20.33 22.89
CA ILE A 289 3.46 -19.43 21.72
C ILE A 289 4.81 -18.77 21.42
N LYS A 290 5.55 -18.32 22.45
CA LYS A 290 6.90 -17.75 22.27
C LYS A 290 7.88 -18.75 21.69
N GLU A 291 7.82 -20.00 22.14
CA GLU A 291 8.66 -21.08 21.60
C GLU A 291 8.44 -21.23 20.09
N VAL A 292 7.18 -21.24 19.63
CA VAL A 292 6.86 -21.29 18.19
C VAL A 292 7.45 -20.09 17.44
N TRP A 293 7.26 -18.88 17.96
CA TRP A 293 7.79 -17.69 17.31
C TRP A 293 9.32 -17.71 17.21
N ASP A 294 10.00 -18.07 18.30
CA ASP A 294 11.46 -18.13 18.34
C ASP A 294 12.02 -19.23 17.44
N GLU A 295 11.34 -20.37 17.31
CA GLU A 295 11.68 -21.41 16.34
C GLU A 295 11.59 -20.89 14.90
N LEU A 296 10.52 -20.15 14.57
CA LEU A 296 10.34 -19.55 13.25
C LEU A 296 11.40 -18.47 12.98
N ALA A 297 11.67 -17.59 13.95
CA ALA A 297 12.72 -16.58 13.85
C ALA A 297 14.11 -17.20 13.65
N ALA A 298 14.39 -18.30 14.35
CA ALA A 298 15.63 -19.05 14.20
C ALA A 298 15.72 -19.75 12.83
N ALA A 299 14.62 -20.31 12.33
CA ALA A 299 14.56 -20.91 10.99
C ALA A 299 14.75 -19.84 9.89
N PHE A 300 14.08 -18.70 10.02
CA PHE A 300 14.22 -17.53 9.15
C PHE A 300 15.68 -17.08 9.04
N SER A 301 16.37 -16.91 10.18
CA SER A 301 17.78 -16.50 10.21
C SER A 301 18.74 -17.52 9.57
N ARG A 302 18.33 -18.78 9.44
CA ARG A 302 19.10 -19.83 8.77
C ARG A 302 18.78 -19.98 7.28
N ASN A 303 17.73 -19.32 6.79
CA ASN A 303 17.30 -19.42 5.39
C ASN A 303 18.44 -18.92 4.47
N PRO A 304 18.85 -19.71 3.45
CA PRO A 304 19.91 -19.32 2.53
C PRO A 304 19.66 -18.00 1.80
N PHE A 305 18.42 -17.69 1.44
CA PHE A 305 18.05 -16.42 0.82
C PHE A 305 18.24 -15.25 1.79
N VAL A 306 17.76 -15.39 3.03
CA VAL A 306 17.89 -14.35 4.07
C VAL A 306 19.37 -14.04 4.35
N ARG A 307 20.21 -15.07 4.40
CA ARG A 307 21.66 -14.92 4.62
C ARG A 307 22.39 -14.17 3.50
N GLN A 308 21.81 -14.03 2.31
CA GLN A 308 22.41 -13.22 1.25
C GLN A 308 22.39 -11.72 1.56
N PHE A 309 21.50 -11.29 2.47
CA PHE A 309 21.38 -9.90 2.90
C PHE A 309 22.23 -9.58 4.15
N ASP A 310 22.99 -10.57 4.65
CA ASP A 310 23.94 -10.42 5.75
C ASP A 310 25.19 -9.68 5.23
N THR A 311 25.57 -8.60 5.89
CA THR A 311 26.73 -7.77 5.54
C THR A 311 27.70 -7.68 6.73
N PRO A 312 29.02 -7.66 6.49
CA PRO A 312 30.03 -7.74 7.55
C PRO A 312 30.15 -6.47 8.44
N TYR A 313 29.20 -5.54 8.36
CA TYR A 313 29.20 -4.30 9.13
C TYR A 313 28.43 -4.46 10.44
N PHE A 314 28.97 -3.95 11.54
CA PHE A 314 28.33 -4.00 12.86
C PHE A 314 26.99 -3.25 12.84
N ALA A 315 25.88 -3.96 13.12
CA ALA A 315 24.48 -3.51 13.03
C ALA A 315 23.89 -3.50 11.60
N ASP A 316 24.07 -4.59 10.87
CA ASP A 316 23.38 -4.79 9.60
C ASP A 316 21.87 -5.10 9.78
N ARG A 317 21.15 -5.24 8.66
CA ARG A 317 19.70 -5.50 8.68
C ARG A 317 19.35 -6.85 9.31
N VAL A 318 20.22 -7.84 9.17
CA VAL A 318 20.02 -9.21 9.66
C VAL A 318 20.28 -9.29 11.17
N ASP A 319 21.34 -8.66 11.67
CA ASP A 319 21.65 -8.47 13.08
C ASP A 319 20.51 -7.75 13.82
N PHE A 320 19.90 -6.75 13.18
CA PHE A 320 18.73 -6.05 13.71
C PHE A 320 17.51 -6.97 13.82
N ILE A 321 17.21 -7.72 12.76
CA ILE A 321 16.15 -8.72 12.77
C ILE A 321 16.41 -9.76 13.88
N GLN A 322 17.65 -10.25 14.01
CA GLN A 322 18.04 -11.18 15.07
C GLN A 322 17.95 -10.55 16.47
N GLY A 323 18.06 -9.23 16.60
CA GLY A 323 17.88 -8.51 17.87
C GLY A 323 16.41 -8.28 18.25
N VAL A 324 15.54 -8.06 17.26
CA VAL A 324 14.14 -7.62 17.43
C VAL A 324 13.14 -8.76 17.34
N LEU A 325 13.46 -9.84 16.62
CA LEU A 325 12.53 -10.95 16.44
C LEU A 325 12.36 -11.83 17.68
N PHE A 326 13.35 -12.08 18.53
CA PHE A 326 13.14 -13.05 19.62
C PHE A 326 12.21 -12.51 20.73
N ILE A 327 10.94 -12.91 20.70
CA ILE A 327 9.91 -12.51 21.68
C ILE A 327 10.31 -12.97 23.10
N SER A 328 11.06 -14.06 23.24
CA SER A 328 11.58 -14.53 24.54
C SER A 328 12.51 -13.53 25.22
N ARG A 329 13.20 -12.66 24.48
CA ARG A 329 14.07 -11.62 25.04
C ARG A 329 13.29 -10.41 25.55
N LEU A 330 11.96 -10.37 25.36
CA LEU A 330 11.06 -9.30 25.77
C LEU A 330 10.64 -9.35 27.24
N THR A 331 11.56 -9.74 28.12
CA THR A 331 11.31 -9.80 29.57
C THR A 331 11.10 -8.42 30.21
N SER A 332 11.44 -7.33 29.49
CA SER A 332 11.18 -5.93 29.85
C SER A 332 10.65 -5.14 28.65
N MET A 333 9.32 -5.13 28.48
CA MET A 333 8.62 -4.53 27.33
C MET A 333 8.82 -3.01 27.20
N ARG A 334 9.10 -2.30 28.31
CA ARG A 334 9.40 -0.86 28.30
C ARG A 334 10.67 -0.56 27.49
N ARG A 335 11.71 -1.40 27.63
CA ARG A 335 12.92 -1.27 26.82
C ARG A 335 12.67 -1.64 25.36
N PHE A 336 11.80 -2.61 25.06
CA PHE A 336 11.54 -2.97 23.67
C PHE A 336 10.73 -1.91 22.92
N SER A 337 9.68 -1.33 23.51
CA SER A 337 8.94 -0.25 22.83
C SER A 337 9.84 0.98 22.60
N GLU A 338 10.74 1.27 23.55
CA GLU A 338 11.78 2.28 23.41
C GLU A 338 12.80 1.92 22.31
N ILE A 339 13.30 0.68 22.27
CA ILE A 339 14.18 0.16 21.20
C ILE A 339 13.47 0.24 19.85
N ALA A 340 12.28 -0.33 19.70
CA ALA A 340 11.51 -0.30 18.46
C ALA A 340 11.22 1.13 18.00
N ARG A 341 10.85 2.06 18.90
CA ARG A 341 10.69 3.49 18.57
C ARG A 341 12.02 4.15 18.18
N THR A 342 13.10 3.85 18.88
CA THR A 342 14.43 4.42 18.64
C THR A 342 15.01 3.92 17.32
N PHE A 343 14.78 2.64 16.99
CA PHE A 343 15.21 2.02 15.74
C PHE A 343 14.31 2.37 14.56
N TYR A 344 12.99 2.50 14.76
CA TYR A 344 12.10 3.08 13.76
C TYR A 344 12.57 4.49 13.38
N LYS A 345 12.96 5.31 14.37
CA LYS A 345 13.62 6.59 14.14
C LYS A 345 15.01 6.48 13.51
N LYS A 346 15.76 5.39 13.68
CA LYS A 346 17.16 5.29 13.21
C LYS A 346 17.28 4.70 11.80
N PHE A 347 16.45 3.73 11.43
CA PHE A 347 16.48 3.08 10.11
C PHE A 347 15.80 3.90 9.01
N TRP A 348 14.86 4.77 9.39
CA TRP A 348 14.30 5.81 8.54
C TRP A 348 15.06 7.15 8.65
N ASP A 349 16.33 7.13 9.07
CA ASP A 349 17.23 8.32 9.14
C ASP A 349 16.66 9.52 9.94
N GLY A 350 15.86 9.25 10.96
CA GLY A 350 15.18 10.25 11.78
C GLY A 350 13.88 10.78 11.17
N GLU A 351 13.54 10.39 9.94
CA GLU A 351 12.41 10.90 9.19
C GLU A 351 11.49 9.77 8.74
N THR A 352 10.37 9.61 9.45
CA THR A 352 9.22 8.83 8.97
C THR A 352 8.69 9.30 7.61
N SER A 353 9.09 10.52 7.23
CA SER A 353 8.77 11.17 5.97
C SER A 353 9.80 10.84 4.89
N LEU A 354 9.32 10.62 3.66
CA LEU A 354 10.18 10.54 2.47
C LEU A 354 10.37 11.91 1.81
N ALA A 355 10.00 13.02 2.46
CA ALA A 355 10.07 14.37 1.91
C ALA A 355 11.48 14.78 1.47
N ARG A 356 12.53 14.40 2.23
CA ARG A 356 13.93 14.66 1.81
C ARG A 356 14.27 13.99 0.48
N HIS A 357 13.77 12.78 0.24
CA HIS A 357 13.96 12.11 -1.04
C HIS A 357 13.16 12.79 -2.15
N ALA A 358 11.92 13.21 -1.88
CA ALA A 358 11.12 14.00 -2.81
C ALA A 358 11.80 15.32 -3.22
N LEU A 359 12.46 16.01 -2.27
CA LEU A 359 13.23 17.23 -2.54
C LEU A 359 14.38 17.02 -3.54
N GLN A 360 14.92 15.80 -3.61
CA GLN A 360 16.02 15.45 -4.51
C GLN A 360 15.56 14.91 -5.87
N GLU A 361 14.24 14.76 -6.09
CA GLU A 361 13.74 14.31 -7.39
C GLU A 361 14.08 15.33 -8.47
N LYS A 362 14.54 14.86 -9.63
CA LYS A 362 14.93 15.75 -10.76
C LYS A 362 13.78 16.67 -11.18
N ALA A 363 12.55 16.17 -11.13
CA ALA A 363 11.37 16.94 -11.45
C ALA A 363 11.16 18.14 -10.49
N VAL A 364 11.59 18.01 -9.23
CA VAL A 364 11.58 19.10 -8.25
C VAL A 364 12.73 20.05 -8.52
N LEU A 365 13.97 19.54 -8.60
CA LEU A 365 15.18 20.35 -8.81
C LEU A 365 15.15 21.16 -10.11
N ASN A 366 14.52 20.65 -11.16
CA ASN A 366 14.37 21.32 -12.45
C ASN A 366 13.11 22.20 -12.55
N ALA A 367 12.32 22.32 -11.47
CA ALA A 367 11.03 23.01 -11.46
C ALA A 367 10.03 22.50 -12.52
N GLU A 368 10.08 21.20 -12.83
CA GLU A 368 9.14 20.53 -13.75
C GLU A 368 7.85 20.10 -13.03
N ALA A 369 7.93 19.82 -11.73
CA ALA A 369 6.80 19.47 -10.88
C ALA A 369 6.64 20.46 -9.71
N ASP A 370 5.39 20.81 -9.41
CA ASP A 370 4.97 21.53 -8.20
C ASP A 370 4.55 20.54 -7.10
N TYR A 371 4.19 19.32 -7.50
CA TYR A 371 3.66 18.31 -6.60
C TYR A 371 4.42 17.00 -6.78
N VAL A 372 4.83 16.38 -5.67
CA VAL A 372 5.42 15.03 -5.65
C VAL A 372 4.55 14.14 -4.78
N VAL A 373 4.20 12.94 -5.25
CA VAL A 373 3.37 12.00 -4.47
C VAL A 373 4.06 10.65 -4.38
N TYR A 374 4.16 10.14 -3.15
CA TYR A 374 4.54 8.75 -2.80
C TYR A 374 3.42 7.99 -2.05
N GLY A 375 3.41 6.66 -2.12
CA GLY A 375 2.56 5.72 -1.36
C GLY A 375 3.30 5.14 -0.15
N HIS A 376 3.77 3.90 -0.19
CA HIS A 376 4.79 3.21 0.64
C HIS A 376 4.77 3.30 2.18
N THR A 377 4.70 4.49 2.78
CA THR A 377 4.82 4.63 4.25
C THR A 377 3.50 4.37 4.97
N HIS A 378 2.40 4.25 4.24
CA HIS A 378 1.02 4.11 4.73
C HIS A 378 0.50 5.29 5.57
N GLN A 379 1.29 6.36 5.75
CA GLN A 379 0.94 7.50 6.58
C GLN A 379 0.71 8.73 5.71
N PRO A 380 -0.52 9.24 5.62
CA PRO A 380 -0.79 10.41 4.78
C PRO A 380 -0.04 11.63 5.30
N GLU A 381 0.60 12.36 4.39
CA GLU A 381 1.49 13.46 4.72
C GLU A 381 1.40 14.59 3.70
N ILE A 382 1.58 15.83 4.13
CA ILE A 382 1.72 17.01 3.27
C ILE A 382 2.89 17.83 3.79
N VAL A 383 3.95 17.95 2.99
CA VAL A 383 5.19 18.64 3.39
C VAL A 383 5.58 19.67 2.33
N PRO A 384 5.63 20.97 2.68
CA PRO A 384 6.23 21.96 1.79
C PRO A 384 7.71 21.63 1.55
N LEU A 385 8.13 21.63 0.28
CA LEU A 385 9.50 21.32 -0.12
C LEU A 385 10.32 22.58 -0.38
N ASP A 386 9.85 23.42 -1.31
CA ASP A 386 10.57 24.60 -1.77
C ASP A 386 9.63 25.67 -2.37
N VAL A 387 10.15 26.86 -2.61
CA VAL A 387 9.51 27.93 -3.38
C VAL A 387 10.49 28.43 -4.43
N TYR A 388 10.05 28.47 -5.70
CA TYR A 388 10.87 28.94 -6.80
C TYR A 388 10.17 30.05 -7.59
N GLU A 389 10.96 30.92 -8.20
CA GLU A 389 10.45 32.07 -8.95
C GLU A 389 10.35 31.76 -10.45
N THR A 390 9.22 32.13 -11.06
CA THR A 390 9.02 32.09 -12.51
C THR A 390 8.56 33.46 -13.00
N GLY A 391 9.51 34.28 -13.44
CA GLY A 391 9.22 35.64 -13.88
C GLY A 391 8.76 36.54 -12.73
N ARG A 392 7.45 36.73 -12.58
CA ARG A 392 6.85 37.55 -11.50
C ARG A 392 6.09 36.72 -10.46
N ASP A 393 5.90 35.42 -10.70
CA ASP A 393 5.13 34.54 -9.84
C ASP A 393 6.09 33.66 -9.00
N ALA A 394 5.77 33.49 -7.72
CA ALA A 394 6.41 32.51 -6.84
C ALA A 394 5.54 31.26 -6.79
N LEU A 395 6.10 30.11 -7.12
CA LEU A 395 5.42 28.82 -7.14
C LEU A 395 5.96 27.94 -6.01
N SER A 396 5.07 27.18 -5.37
CA SER A 396 5.43 26.28 -4.26
C SER A 396 5.53 24.84 -4.73
N GLN A 397 6.52 24.13 -4.21
CA GLN A 397 6.67 22.69 -4.37
C GLN A 397 6.25 21.98 -3.08
N VAL A 398 5.43 20.93 -3.22
CA VAL A 398 4.85 20.21 -2.08
C VAL A 398 4.95 18.71 -2.30
N TYR A 399 5.43 18.00 -1.28
CA TYR A 399 5.41 16.55 -1.20
C TYR A 399 4.12 16.08 -0.52
N PHE A 400 3.59 14.98 -1.02
CA PHE A 400 2.46 14.26 -0.46
C PHE A 400 2.83 12.80 -0.28
N ASN A 401 2.40 12.24 0.85
CA ASN A 401 2.22 10.81 0.96
C ASN A 401 0.72 10.48 0.79
N SER A 402 0.37 9.56 -0.11
CA SER A 402 -1.03 9.17 -0.40
C SER A 402 -1.64 8.29 0.68
N GLY A 403 -0.87 7.85 1.69
CA GLY A 403 -1.38 7.09 2.82
C GLY A 403 -1.71 5.66 2.42
N THR A 404 -2.85 5.14 2.88
CA THR A 404 -3.25 3.75 2.66
C THR A 404 -4.77 3.61 2.76
N TRP A 405 -5.29 2.47 2.29
CA TRP A 405 -6.65 2.01 2.54
C TRP A 405 -6.61 0.73 3.36
N HIS A 406 -6.47 0.86 4.68
CA HIS A 406 -6.17 -0.28 5.54
C HIS A 406 -6.84 -0.21 6.90
N ALA A 407 -7.04 -1.38 7.51
CA ALA A 407 -7.12 -1.53 8.96
C ALA A 407 -5.74 -1.27 9.57
N ILE A 408 -5.62 -0.30 10.47
CA ILE A 408 -4.38 0.05 11.16
C ILE A 408 -4.55 -0.21 12.65
N HIS A 409 -3.55 -0.88 13.25
CA HIS A 409 -3.42 -1.03 14.70
C HIS A 409 -2.34 -0.09 15.24
N ASP A 410 -2.75 1.08 15.73
CA ASP A 410 -1.83 2.08 16.26
C ASP A 410 -1.52 1.87 17.74
N MET A 411 -0.24 1.95 18.09
CA MET A 411 0.19 1.89 19.50
C MET A 411 -0.22 3.16 20.25
N VAL A 412 -0.81 3.01 21.43
CA VAL A 412 -1.23 4.15 22.26
C VAL A 412 -0.04 5.01 22.70
N LEU A 413 -0.26 6.33 22.78
CA LEU A 413 0.75 7.28 23.27
C LEU A 413 0.98 7.19 24.77
N ARG A 414 -0.06 6.87 25.55
CA ARG A 414 0.03 6.77 27.01
C ARG A 414 0.95 5.61 27.38
N GLU A 415 2.03 5.91 28.08
CA GLU A 415 2.87 4.88 28.68
C GLU A 415 2.06 4.11 29.72
N THR A 416 1.87 2.82 29.44
CA THR A 416 1.32 1.85 30.38
C THR A 416 2.35 0.76 30.62
N GLU A 417 2.15 -0.05 31.66
CA GLU A 417 3.03 -1.20 31.95
C GLU A 417 3.19 -2.13 30.74
N TYR A 418 2.16 -2.19 29.89
CA TYR A 418 2.13 -2.98 28.65
C TYR A 418 1.68 -2.14 27.45
N PRO A 419 2.28 -2.32 26.25
CA PRO A 419 1.79 -1.67 25.03
C PRO A 419 0.34 -2.04 24.74
N LYS A 420 -0.44 -1.05 24.30
CA LYS A 420 -1.82 -1.25 23.85
C LYS A 420 -1.95 -0.69 22.44
N PHE A 421 -2.87 -1.27 21.67
CA PHE A 421 -3.14 -0.86 20.30
C PHE A 421 -4.61 -0.50 20.15
N ILE A 422 -4.90 0.49 19.31
CA ILE A 422 -6.26 0.89 18.94
C ILE A 422 -6.43 0.64 17.43
N PRO A 423 -7.33 -0.27 17.04
CA PRO A 423 -7.64 -0.48 15.64
C PRO A 423 -8.55 0.62 15.08
N HIS A 424 -8.35 0.96 13.81
CA HIS A 424 -9.29 1.76 13.02
C HIS A 424 -9.05 1.51 11.53
N HIS A 425 -10.04 1.77 10.69
CA HIS A 425 -9.85 1.80 9.25
C HIS A 425 -9.51 3.23 8.80
N THR A 426 -8.61 3.35 7.84
CA THR A 426 -8.31 4.62 7.17
C THR A 426 -8.50 4.50 5.66
N MET A 427 -8.85 5.61 5.03
CA MET A 427 -9.00 5.72 3.58
C MET A 427 -8.53 7.11 3.15
N THR A 428 -7.44 7.17 2.38
CA THR A 428 -6.86 8.42 1.88
C THR A 428 -6.84 8.46 0.35
N PHE A 429 -7.11 9.63 -0.22
CA PHE A 429 -6.86 9.88 -1.65
C PHE A 429 -6.53 11.35 -1.88
N LEU A 430 -5.79 11.60 -2.95
CA LEU A 430 -5.34 12.93 -3.36
C LEU A 430 -5.96 13.29 -4.70
N ALA A 431 -6.26 14.56 -4.92
CA ALA A 431 -6.69 15.06 -6.21
C ALA A 431 -5.97 16.34 -6.61
N PHE A 432 -5.67 16.43 -7.91
CA PHE A 432 -4.97 17.55 -8.54
C PHE A 432 -5.81 18.09 -9.70
N PHE A 433 -5.87 19.41 -9.80
CA PHE A 433 -6.73 20.13 -10.73
C PHE A 433 -5.89 20.96 -11.70
N ARG A 434 -6.42 21.23 -12.90
CA ARG A 434 -5.71 22.00 -13.93
C ARG A 434 -6.29 23.39 -14.13
N GLY A 435 -5.41 24.38 -14.27
CA GLY A 435 -5.79 25.73 -14.64
C GLY A 435 -6.78 26.32 -13.64
N ASP A 436 -7.99 26.62 -14.12
CA ASP A 436 -9.08 27.20 -13.34
C ASP A 436 -10.11 26.16 -12.81
N GLU A 437 -9.86 24.86 -13.00
CA GLU A 437 -10.62 23.80 -12.33
C GLU A 437 -10.68 24.04 -10.81
N ARG A 438 -11.79 23.64 -10.18
CA ARG A 438 -12.02 23.82 -8.73
C ARG A 438 -11.84 25.28 -8.29
N LYS A 439 -12.27 26.23 -9.14
CA LYS A 439 -12.09 27.69 -8.93
C LYS A 439 -10.63 28.08 -8.74
N GLY A 440 -9.72 27.44 -9.46
CA GLY A 440 -8.27 27.69 -9.42
C GLY A 440 -7.54 27.12 -8.21
N ARG A 441 -8.18 26.21 -7.44
CA ARG A 441 -7.46 25.47 -6.38
C ARG A 441 -6.62 24.38 -7.02
N PRO A 442 -5.34 24.21 -6.64
CA PRO A 442 -4.46 23.27 -7.32
C PRO A 442 -4.66 21.81 -6.93
N TYR A 443 -5.00 21.54 -5.67
CA TYR A 443 -5.18 20.19 -5.14
C TYR A 443 -6.21 20.14 -4.00
N GLU A 444 -6.66 18.93 -3.70
CA GLU A 444 -7.52 18.60 -2.56
C GLU A 444 -7.09 17.23 -2.01
N THR A 445 -6.97 17.12 -0.69
CA THR A 445 -6.63 15.86 0.00
C THR A 445 -7.80 15.40 0.85
N TRP A 446 -8.04 14.09 0.87
CA TRP A 446 -9.11 13.52 1.67
C TRP A 446 -8.56 12.37 2.52
N THR A 447 -8.95 12.33 3.78
CA THR A 447 -8.65 11.22 4.69
C THR A 447 -9.87 10.99 5.56
N GLY A 448 -10.43 9.79 5.49
CA GLY A 448 -11.53 9.34 6.32
C GLY A 448 -11.06 8.24 7.25
N GLY A 449 -11.57 8.24 8.47
CA GLY A 449 -11.35 7.17 9.45
C GLY A 449 -12.68 6.56 9.90
N LEU A 450 -12.72 5.25 10.05
CA LEU A 450 -13.84 4.53 10.65
C LEU A 450 -13.36 3.79 11.90
N GLY A 451 -14.02 4.03 13.03
CA GLY A 451 -13.73 3.31 14.26
C GLY A 451 -13.97 1.82 14.09
N TRP A 452 -13.15 1.01 14.76
CA TRP A 452 -13.35 -0.44 14.78
C TRP A 452 -14.67 -0.80 15.47
N LYS A 453 -15.37 -1.80 14.94
CA LYS A 453 -16.60 -2.33 15.53
C LYS A 453 -16.28 -3.72 16.09
N ASP A 454 -16.30 -3.81 17.42
CA ASP A 454 -16.08 -5.05 18.18
C ASP A 454 -17.16 -6.12 17.91
#